data_AF-A0A7S0FGJ3-F1
#
_entry.id   AF-A0A7S0FGJ3-F1
#
_cell.length_a   1.000
_cell.length_b   1.000
_cell.length_c   1.000
_cell.angle_alpha   90.00
_cell.angle_beta   90.00
_cell.angle_gamma   90.00
#
_symmetry.space_group_name_H-M   'P 1'
#
loop_
_entity.id
_entity.type
_entity.pdbx_description
1 polymer ?
#
loop_
_entity_poly.entity_id
_entity_poly.type
_entity_poly.pdbx_seq_one_letter_code
_entity_poly.pdbx_strand_id
1 'polypeptide(L)'
;MAGCLQANPTRVLKFGSHKHHVVPRASGFSASAVSLSWNATSGSTYLWHMILEDVLENYRPGGGRLRVFVVTDGGDTDSPPPYRGMEGMDPMMAELRERGFDVEFHIVFVSCAGVVEGALAGLLGLELGVRGRDLE
;
A
#
# COMPACT_ATOMS: atom_id res chain seq x y z
N MET A 1 23.54 -17.47 15.90
CA MET A 1 22.50 -18.47 15.52
C MET A 1 21.33 -17.69 14.95
N ALA A 2 21.03 -17.82 13.66
CA ALA A 2 19.85 -17.19 13.08
C ALA A 2 18.61 -17.93 13.59
N GLY A 3 17.75 -17.23 14.35
CA GLY A 3 16.51 -17.82 14.86
C GLY A 3 15.59 -18.24 13.72
N CYS A 4 14.78 -19.27 13.96
CA CYS A 4 13.74 -19.66 13.01
C CYS A 4 12.81 -18.46 12.73
N LEU A 5 12.49 -18.25 11.47
CA LEU A 5 11.57 -17.20 11.04
C LEU A 5 10.20 -17.43 11.68
N GLN A 6 9.61 -16.36 12.19
CA GLN A 6 8.25 -16.40 12.70
C GLN A 6 7.30 -16.74 11.54
N ALA A 7 6.57 -17.85 11.66
CA ALA A 7 5.75 -18.38 10.55
C ALA A 7 4.55 -17.50 10.18
N ASN A 8 4.08 -16.68 11.13
CA ASN A 8 2.92 -15.81 10.96
C ASN A 8 3.33 -14.34 11.16
N PRO A 9 2.65 -13.39 10.46
CA PRO A 9 2.88 -11.98 10.67
C PRO A 9 2.54 -11.61 12.11
N THR A 10 3.44 -10.85 12.72
CA THR A 10 3.30 -10.40 14.11
C THR A 10 2.18 -9.39 14.28
N ARG A 11 1.88 -8.59 13.26
CA ARG A 11 0.82 -7.57 13.24
C ARG A 11 0.32 -7.40 11.81
N VAL A 12 -0.97 -7.08 11.68
CA VAL A 12 -1.56 -6.65 10.39
C VAL A 12 -2.24 -5.32 10.58
N LEU A 13 -1.87 -4.35 9.76
CA LEU A 13 -2.36 -2.97 9.78
C LEU A 13 -3.02 -2.65 8.45
N LYS A 14 -4.04 -1.81 8.50
CA LYS A 14 -4.67 -1.19 7.33
C LYS A 14 -4.46 0.31 7.42
N PHE A 15 -3.98 0.89 6.33
CA PHE A 15 -3.72 2.32 6.22
C PHE A 15 -4.72 2.97 5.27
N GLY A 16 -4.94 4.26 5.49
CA GLY A 16 -5.83 5.15 4.76
C GLY A 16 -5.48 6.57 5.18
N SER A 17 -6.45 7.40 5.55
CA SER A 17 -6.15 8.63 6.30
C SER A 17 -5.70 8.36 7.74
N HIS A 18 -6.04 7.19 8.29
CA HIS A 18 -5.71 6.78 9.67
C HIS A 18 -5.21 5.33 9.73
N LYS A 19 -4.44 5.03 10.78
CA LYS A 19 -3.94 3.68 11.10
C LYS A 19 -5.03 2.83 11.75
N HIS A 20 -5.35 1.68 11.16
CA HIS A 20 -6.28 0.70 11.73
C HIS A 20 -5.59 -0.64 12.01
N HIS A 21 -5.78 -1.17 13.22
CA HIS A 21 -5.26 -2.48 13.61
C HIS A 21 -6.26 -3.57 13.21
N VAL A 22 -5.87 -4.44 12.29
CA VAL A 22 -6.71 -5.55 11.82
C VAL A 22 -6.45 -6.80 12.67
N VAL A 23 -5.18 -7.09 12.96
CA VAL A 23 -4.77 -8.20 13.82
C VAL A 23 -3.71 -7.68 14.80
N PRO A 24 -4.04 -7.52 16.11
CA PRO A 24 -3.07 -7.17 17.13
C PRO A 24 -2.09 -8.32 17.40
N ARG A 25 -0.93 -7.99 17.99
CA ARG A 25 0.18 -8.91 18.22
C ARG A 25 -0.14 -10.15 19.06
N ALA A 26 -1.18 -10.06 19.90
CA ALA A 26 -1.59 -11.13 20.80
C ALA A 26 -2.58 -12.12 20.18
N SER A 27 -3.22 -11.77 19.06
CA SER A 27 -4.15 -12.66 18.35
C SER A 27 -3.42 -13.39 17.24
N GLY A 28 -3.65 -14.70 17.10
CA GLY A 28 -3.14 -15.47 15.96
C GLY A 28 -3.57 -14.87 14.61
N PHE A 29 -2.81 -15.19 13.55
CA PHE A 29 -3.11 -14.71 12.21
C PHE A 29 -4.38 -15.35 11.64
N SER A 30 -5.27 -14.55 11.05
CA SER A 30 -6.47 -15.01 10.34
C SER A 30 -6.59 -14.32 8.99
N ALA A 31 -6.37 -15.06 7.90
CA ALA A 31 -6.52 -14.56 6.54
C ALA A 31 -7.95 -14.07 6.26
N SER A 32 -8.96 -14.73 6.81
CA SER A 32 -10.37 -14.36 6.66
C SER A 32 -10.67 -13.01 7.30
N ALA A 33 -10.13 -12.74 8.50
CA ALA A 33 -10.28 -11.46 9.16
C ALA A 33 -9.63 -10.32 8.35
N VAL A 34 -8.45 -10.57 7.78
CA VAL A 34 -7.77 -9.61 6.91
C VAL A 34 -8.61 -9.32 5.66
N SER A 35 -9.10 -10.36 4.99
CA SER A 35 -9.92 -10.21 3.78
C SER A 35 -11.21 -9.43 4.03
N LEU A 36 -11.90 -9.67 5.14
CA LEU A 36 -13.14 -8.94 5.49
C LEU A 36 -12.88 -7.47 5.88
N SER A 37 -11.68 -7.14 6.34
CA SER A 37 -11.30 -5.77 6.73
C SER A 37 -10.91 -4.87 5.55
N TRP A 38 -10.56 -5.46 4.41
CA TRP A 38 -10.11 -4.74 3.22
C TRP A 38 -11.29 -4.41 2.30
N ASN A 39 -11.56 -3.12 2.12
CA ASN A 39 -12.64 -2.63 1.27
C ASN A 39 -12.17 -1.60 0.22
N ALA A 40 -10.86 -1.37 0.10
CA ALA A 40 -10.24 -0.40 -0.81
C ALA A 40 -10.79 1.05 -0.73
N THR A 41 -11.45 1.42 0.38
CA THR A 41 -11.96 2.78 0.60
C THR A 41 -11.18 3.46 1.72
N SER A 42 -10.41 4.50 1.40
CA SER A 42 -9.78 5.36 2.41
C SER A 42 -9.89 6.86 2.14
N GLY A 43 -10.34 7.29 0.95
CA GLY A 43 -10.46 8.71 0.55
C GLY A 43 -9.11 9.36 0.22
N SER A 44 -8.09 9.09 1.03
CA SER A 44 -6.70 9.46 0.82
C SER A 44 -5.77 8.37 1.34
N THR A 45 -4.48 8.48 1.04
CA THR A 45 -3.50 7.51 1.51
C THR A 45 -2.33 8.23 2.17
N TYR A 46 -2.10 7.88 3.44
CA TYR A 46 -0.95 8.28 4.24
C TYR A 46 -0.12 7.01 4.50
N LEU A 47 0.92 6.78 3.70
CA LEU A 47 1.59 5.48 3.60
C LEU A 47 2.97 5.47 4.24
N TRP A 48 3.96 6.12 3.63
CA TRP A 48 5.37 5.89 3.97
C TRP A 48 5.74 6.42 5.35
N HIS A 49 5.29 7.63 5.68
CA HIS A 49 5.55 8.19 7.01
C HIS A 49 4.75 7.46 8.10
N MET A 50 3.56 6.95 7.79
CA MET A 50 2.80 6.12 8.74
C MET A 50 3.51 4.80 9.04
N ILE A 51 4.15 4.17 8.03
CA ILE A 51 4.97 2.98 8.24
C ILE A 51 6.18 3.33 9.13
N LEU A 52 6.87 4.43 8.85
CA LEU A 52 7.99 4.91 9.68
C LEU A 52 7.57 5.07 11.15
N GLU A 53 6.53 5.86 11.41
CA GLU A 53 6.01 6.12 12.75
C GLU A 53 5.65 4.81 13.46
N ASP A 54 4.92 3.90 12.78
CA ASP A 54 4.55 2.64 13.39
C ASP A 54 5.75 1.76 13.75
N VAL A 55 6.78 1.73 12.89
CA VAL A 55 8.00 0.96 13.15
C VAL A 55 8.75 1.53 14.37
N LEU A 56 8.91 2.85 14.43
CA LEU A 56 9.62 3.52 15.53
C LEU A 56 8.88 3.40 16.87
N GLU A 57 7.55 3.42 16.86
CA GLU A 57 6.72 3.27 18.06
C GLU A 57 6.74 1.85 18.64
N ASN A 58 6.77 0.83 17.77
CA ASN A 58 6.45 -0.54 18.17
C ASN A 58 7.63 -1.51 18.16
N TYR A 59 8.77 -1.12 17.59
CA TYR A 59 9.95 -1.96 17.47
C TYR A 59 11.19 -1.27 18.01
N ARG A 60 12.15 -2.08 18.42
CA ARG A 60 13.49 -1.64 18.81
C ARG A 60 14.50 -2.27 17.84
N PRO A 61 15.55 -1.54 17.45
CA PRO A 61 16.63 -2.13 16.68
C PRO A 61 17.28 -3.26 17.49
N GLY A 62 17.64 -4.34 16.81
CA GLY A 62 18.22 -5.53 17.44
C GLY A 62 18.92 -6.40 16.40
N GLY A 63 19.49 -7.53 16.82
CA GLY A 63 20.26 -8.41 15.93
C GLY A 63 19.44 -9.20 14.90
N GLY A 64 18.13 -8.93 14.80
CA GLY A 64 17.23 -9.59 13.86
C GLY A 64 16.68 -8.61 12.82
N ARG A 65 16.34 -9.14 11.65
CA ARG A 65 15.77 -8.37 10.54
C ARG A 65 14.25 -8.25 10.67
N LEU A 66 13.73 -7.04 10.58
CA LEU A 66 12.29 -6.76 10.51
C LEU A 66 11.81 -6.94 9.07
N ARG A 67 10.79 -7.75 8.84
CA ARG A 67 10.16 -7.88 7.52
C ARG A 67 8.85 -7.12 7.47
N VAL A 68 8.72 -6.25 6.49
CA VAL A 68 7.53 -5.42 6.28
C VAL A 68 6.95 -5.75 4.92
N PHE A 69 5.75 -6.32 4.91
CA PHE A 69 4.99 -6.56 3.68
C PHE A 69 4.01 -5.39 3.49
N VAL A 70 4.14 -4.68 2.37
CA VAL A 70 3.27 -3.55 2.02
C VAL A 70 2.46 -3.96 0.80
N VAL A 71 1.14 -3.89 0.91
CA VAL A 71 0.23 -4.07 -0.23
C VAL A 71 -0.40 -2.71 -0.50
N THR A 72 -0.13 -2.13 -1.67
CA THR A 72 -0.51 -0.75 -2.00
C THR A 72 -0.71 -0.61 -3.51
N ASP A 73 -1.51 0.37 -3.96
CA ASP A 73 -1.57 0.78 -5.36
C ASP A 73 -0.49 1.83 -5.70
N GLY A 74 0.27 2.29 -4.70
CA GLY A 74 1.31 3.31 -4.83
C GLY A 74 0.84 4.73 -4.55
N GLY A 75 -0.44 4.93 -4.23
CA GLY A 75 -0.96 6.23 -3.81
C GLY A 75 -0.43 6.62 -2.43
N ASP A 76 0.19 7.79 -2.32
CA ASP A 76 0.47 8.46 -1.04
C ASP A 76 0.27 9.97 -1.23
N THR A 77 -0.95 10.44 -0.93
CA THR A 77 -1.38 11.82 -1.14
C THR A 77 -1.16 12.70 0.08
N ASP A 78 -1.14 12.08 1.27
CA ASP A 78 -1.29 12.79 2.53
C ASP A 78 -0.03 12.78 3.39
N SER A 79 0.96 11.94 3.08
CA SER A 79 2.26 12.02 3.77
C SER A 79 2.86 13.43 3.68
N PRO A 80 3.49 13.92 4.76
CA PRO A 80 4.25 15.15 4.71
C PRO A 80 5.50 14.95 3.82
N PRO A 81 5.99 15.99 3.14
CA PRO A 81 7.32 15.96 2.56
C PRO A 81 8.37 15.60 3.64
N PRO A 82 9.41 14.81 3.34
CA PRO A 82 9.76 14.23 2.03
C PRO A 82 9.08 12.88 1.72
N TYR A 83 8.20 12.38 2.57
CA TYR A 83 7.64 11.03 2.49
C TYR A 83 6.44 10.87 1.54
N ARG A 84 6.13 11.89 0.72
CA ARG A 84 4.95 11.89 -0.16
C ARG A 84 5.23 11.22 -1.49
N GLY A 85 4.22 10.57 -2.06
CA GLY A 85 4.28 9.92 -3.37
C GLY A 85 5.16 8.67 -3.39
N MET A 86 5.44 8.12 -4.57
CA MET A 86 6.22 6.88 -4.70
C MET A 86 7.65 7.00 -4.18
N GLU A 87 8.27 8.19 -4.31
CA GLU A 87 9.64 8.45 -3.85
C GLU A 87 9.74 8.58 -2.32
N GLY A 88 8.61 8.68 -1.61
CA GLY A 88 8.57 8.80 -0.16
C GLY A 88 9.11 7.58 0.61
N MET A 89 9.28 6.45 -0.08
CA MET A 89 9.90 5.25 0.49
C MET A 89 11.40 5.46 0.79
N ASP A 90 12.12 6.19 -0.04
CA ASP A 90 13.57 6.40 0.12
C ASP A 90 13.94 7.14 1.41
N PRO A 91 13.32 8.30 1.74
CA PRO A 91 13.60 8.98 3.01
C PRO A 91 13.17 8.14 4.21
N MET A 92 12.07 7.37 4.11
CA MET A 92 11.68 6.42 5.16
C MET A 92 12.77 5.37 5.39
N MET A 93 13.29 4.74 4.34
CA MET A 93 14.35 3.73 4.46
C MET A 93 15.65 4.31 5.01
N ALA A 94 16.01 5.53 4.59
CA ALA A 94 17.20 6.21 5.08
C ALA A 94 17.11 6.44 6.60
N GLU A 95 15.96 6.93 7.08
CA GLU A 95 15.76 7.19 8.51
C GLU A 95 15.75 5.90 9.34
N LEU A 96 15.07 4.85 8.90
CA LEU A 96 15.09 3.56 9.61
C LEU A 96 16.51 2.99 9.73
N ARG A 97 17.31 3.13 8.67
CA ARG A 97 18.71 2.68 8.66
C ARG A 97 19.58 3.49 9.62
N GLU A 98 19.42 4.81 9.63
CA GLU A 98 20.13 5.70 10.56
C GLU A 98 19.81 5.38 12.03
N ARG A 99 18.55 4.98 12.29
CA ARG A 99 18.09 4.53 13.62
C ARG A 99 18.55 3.10 13.98
N GLY A 100 19.28 2.42 13.10
CA GLY A 100 19.87 1.11 13.34
C GLY A 100 18.94 -0.08 13.07
N PHE A 101 17.85 0.11 12.34
CA PHE A 101 16.98 -0.99 11.93
C PHE A 101 17.52 -1.70 10.68
N ASP A 102 17.55 -3.03 10.70
CA ASP A 102 17.67 -3.87 9.49
C ASP A 102 16.26 -4.27 9.05
N VAL A 103 15.77 -3.66 7.97
CA VAL A 103 14.40 -3.87 7.46
C VAL A 103 14.43 -4.41 6.04
N GLU A 104 13.65 -5.45 5.80
CA GLU A 104 13.39 -6.03 4.48
C GLU A 104 11.94 -5.74 4.08
N PHE A 105 11.80 -4.92 3.05
CA PHE A 105 10.50 -4.54 2.50
C PHE A 105 10.10 -5.46 1.35
N HIS A 106 8.88 -5.98 1.40
CA HIS A 106 8.24 -6.69 0.30
C HIS A 106 7.02 -5.89 -0.12
N ILE A 107 7.07 -5.27 -1.29
CA ILE A 107 6.00 -4.40 -1.78
C ILE A 107 5.24 -5.13 -2.88
N VAL A 108 3.94 -5.29 -2.69
CA VAL A 108 3.01 -5.84 -3.67
C VAL A 108 2.16 -4.70 -4.19
N PHE A 109 2.37 -4.34 -5.45
CA PHE A 109 1.56 -3.35 -6.13
C PHE A 109 0.25 -3.98 -6.62
N VAL A 110 -0.88 -3.42 -6.20
CA VAL A 110 -2.21 -3.81 -6.65
C VAL A 110 -2.78 -2.71 -7.52
N SER A 111 -2.77 -2.90 -8.84
CA SER A 111 -3.51 -2.02 -9.75
C SER A 111 -4.90 -2.58 -9.93
N CYS A 112 -5.93 -1.76 -9.73
CA CYS A 112 -7.26 -2.06 -10.25
C CYS A 112 -7.17 -2.03 -11.78
N ALA A 113 -6.93 -3.19 -12.39
CA ALA A 113 -7.23 -3.42 -13.79
C ALA A 113 -8.76 -3.44 -13.97
N GLY A 114 -9.39 -2.28 -13.79
CA GLY A 114 -10.79 -2.03 -14.06
C GLY A 114 -10.97 -1.61 -15.51
N VAL A 115 -11.47 -2.55 -16.32
CA VAL A 115 -12.29 -2.35 -17.53
C VAL A 115 -11.85 -1.19 -18.43
N VAL A 116 -11.05 -1.51 -19.44
CA VAL A 116 -10.80 -0.63 -20.58
C VAL A 116 -12.03 -0.60 -21.49
N GLU A 117 -13.18 -0.09 -21.02
CA GLU A 117 -14.35 0.17 -21.88
C GLU A 117 -14.29 1.53 -22.59
N GLY A 118 -13.23 2.33 -22.38
CA GLY A 118 -13.06 3.64 -23.01
C GLY A 118 -11.95 3.75 -24.05
N ALA A 119 -10.91 2.88 -24.02
CA ALA A 119 -9.74 3.08 -24.88
C ALA A 119 -9.82 2.38 -26.25
N LEU A 120 -10.84 1.54 -26.48
CA LEU A 120 -11.03 0.86 -27.78
C LEU A 120 -11.85 1.68 -28.79
N ALA A 121 -12.61 2.69 -28.34
CA ALA A 121 -13.30 3.62 -29.23
C ALA A 121 -12.34 4.62 -29.91
N GLY A 122 -11.16 4.86 -29.33
CA GLY A 122 -10.12 5.71 -29.93
C GLY A 122 -9.13 4.97 -30.84
N LEU A 123 -9.09 3.63 -30.79
CA LEU A 123 -8.11 2.80 -31.50
C LEU A 123 -8.71 1.95 -32.63
N LEU A 124 -10.05 1.85 -32.69
CA LEU A 124 -10.75 1.45 -33.91
C LEU A 124 -11.44 2.69 -34.46
N GLY A 125 -10.80 3.32 -35.43
CA GLY A 125 -11.39 4.39 -36.23
C GLY A 125 -12.64 3.91 -36.97
N LEU A 126 -13.76 3.88 -36.26
CA LEU A 126 -15.09 3.88 -36.82
C LEU A 126 -15.57 5.33 -36.79
N GLU A 127 -15.33 6.02 -37.89
CA GLU A 127 -16.19 7.11 -38.31
C GLU A 127 -17.63 6.58 -38.35
N LEU A 128 -18.37 6.75 -37.26
CA LEU A 128 -19.83 6.78 -37.34
C LEU A 128 -20.18 8.10 -38.01
N GLY A 129 -20.15 8.06 -39.34
CA GLY A 129 -20.63 9.10 -40.22
C GLY A 129 -22.00 9.57 -39.75
N VAL A 130 -22.06 10.82 -39.31
CA VAL A 130 -23.31 11.55 -39.15
C VAL A 130 -23.89 11.73 -40.55
N ARG A 131 -24.77 10.82 -40.95
CA ARG A 131 -25.64 10.95 -42.12
C ARG A 131 -27.08 10.86 -41.63
N GLY A 132 -27.84 11.92 -41.92
CA GLY A 132 -29.30 11.91 -41.88
C GLY A 132 -29.91 12.58 -40.64
N ARG A 133 -30.02 13.91 -40.68
CA ARG A 133 -31.27 14.54 -40.25
C ARG A 133 -31.86 15.26 -41.44
N ASP A 134 -32.88 14.63 -42.00
CA ASP A 134 -34.00 15.33 -42.62
C ASP A 134 -34.44 16.47 -41.70
N LEU A 135 -34.55 17.66 -42.28
CA LEU A 135 -35.48 18.71 -41.88
C LEU A 135 -35.74 19.54 -43.16
N GLU A 136 -36.99 19.44 -43.59
CA GLU A 136 -37.79 20.25 -44.52
C GLU A 136 -37.17 21.48 -45.18
#